data_AF-A0A1G3TNY1-F1
#
_entry.id   AF-A0A1G3TNY1-F1
#
_cell.length_a   1.000
_cell.length_b   1.000
_cell.length_c   1.000
_cell.angle_alpha   90.00
_cell.angle_beta   90.00
_cell.angle_gamma   90.00
#
_symmetry.space_group_name_H-M   'P 1'
#
loop_
_entity.id
_entity.type
_entity.pdbx_description
1 polymer ?
#
loop_
_entity_poly.entity_id
_entity_poly.type
_entity_poly.pdbx_seq_one_letter_code
_entity_poly.pdbx_strand_id
1 'polypeptide(L)'
;MKPITTITSLAVLTLLLSTSALAKPNLPPPVEDVVKMEKAAGPAGAFTTKENFPKDYFLIPKNLPYLVGMTLYDPSSSNLELSKEQIDAILKIKKELMANAIEKALKVKKLELEVVEKIAIKHQGVKATDLHATIDEIAKLKAELTKNHLDCIEKIKAVLTPKQFEEMLDYGIVNMF
;
A
#
# COMPACT_ATOMS: atom_id res chain seq x y z
N MET A 1 71.54 22.98 27.59
CA MET A 1 70.66 22.98 26.40
C MET A 1 70.33 21.54 26.05
N LYS A 2 69.06 21.14 26.20
CA LYS A 2 68.51 19.84 25.78
C LYS A 2 67.22 20.13 25.02
N PRO A 3 67.01 19.63 23.79
CA PRO A 3 65.78 19.91 23.07
C PRO A 3 64.67 18.95 23.51
N ILE A 4 63.49 19.52 23.71
CA ILE A 4 62.22 18.81 23.92
C ILE A 4 61.71 18.45 22.53
N THR A 5 61.69 17.16 22.19
CA THR A 5 61.02 16.65 20.99
C THR A 5 59.62 16.20 21.36
N THR A 6 58.65 17.09 21.16
CA THR A 6 57.22 16.80 21.25
C THR A 6 56.82 16.04 19.97
N ILE A 7 56.59 14.73 20.08
CA ILE A 7 56.01 13.93 19.00
C ILE A 7 54.49 14.09 19.09
N THR A 8 53.93 14.94 18.23
CA THR A 8 52.50 15.06 18.01
C THR A 8 52.00 13.82 17.28
N SER A 9 51.28 12.95 17.99
CA SER A 9 50.61 11.79 17.40
C SER A 9 49.43 12.27 16.54
N LEU A 10 49.50 12.01 15.24
CA LEU A 10 48.50 12.37 14.25
C LEU A 10 47.32 11.38 14.36
N ALA A 11 46.20 11.81 14.94
CA ALA A 11 44.97 11.03 14.95
C ALA A 11 44.35 11.02 13.54
N VAL A 12 44.57 9.94 12.80
CA VAL A 12 43.88 9.67 11.53
C VAL A 12 42.48 9.16 11.87
N LEU A 13 41.50 10.07 11.90
CA LEU A 13 40.09 9.72 11.96
C LEU A 13 39.66 9.30 10.55
N THR A 14 39.69 8.01 10.26
CA THR A 14 39.06 7.46 9.04
C THR A 14 37.55 7.53 9.24
N LEU A 15 36.93 8.55 8.64
CA LEU A 15 35.49 8.62 8.47
C LEU A 15 35.11 7.50 7.48
N LEU A 16 34.77 6.32 7.99
CA LEU A 16 34.11 5.29 7.22
C LEU A 16 32.72 5.81 6.87
N LEU A 17 32.61 6.51 5.75
CA LEU A 17 31.36 6.69 5.03
C LEU A 17 30.96 5.30 4.52
N SER A 18 30.27 4.54 5.36
CA SER A 18 29.46 3.42 4.90
C SER A 18 28.40 4.00 3.98
N THR A 19 28.67 4.01 2.68
CA THR A 19 27.63 4.08 1.67
C THR A 19 26.80 2.81 1.83
N SER A 20 25.85 2.81 2.76
CA SER A 20 24.71 1.91 2.66
C SER A 20 24.07 2.24 1.34
N ALA A 21 24.39 1.47 0.29
CA ALA A 21 23.64 1.49 -0.94
C ALA A 21 22.19 1.29 -0.50
N LEU A 22 21.38 2.35 -0.59
CA LEU A 22 19.97 2.24 -0.28
C LEU A 22 19.44 1.11 -1.17
N ALA A 23 18.94 0.06 -0.54
CA ALA A 23 18.26 -1.04 -1.21
C ALA A 23 17.28 -0.42 -2.22
N LYS A 24 17.32 -0.91 -3.46
CA LYS A 24 16.45 -0.43 -4.53
C LYS A 24 15.29 -1.40 -4.65
N PRO A 25 14.05 -0.95 -4.82
CA PRO A 25 12.92 -1.85 -4.90
C PRO A 25 13.07 -2.85 -6.07
N ASN A 26 12.44 -4.02 -5.97
CA ASN A 26 12.46 -5.04 -7.04
C ASN A 26 11.99 -4.48 -8.38
N LEU A 27 11.03 -3.56 -8.36
CA LEU A 27 10.58 -2.78 -9.50
C LEU A 27 10.51 -1.29 -9.13
N PRO A 28 10.70 -0.38 -10.10
CA PRO A 28 10.51 1.04 -9.84
C PRO A 28 9.08 1.33 -9.35
N PRO A 29 8.87 2.39 -8.55
CA PRO A 29 7.54 2.79 -8.11
C PRO A 29 6.59 2.96 -9.31
N PRO A 30 5.33 2.47 -9.23
CA PRO A 30 4.41 2.45 -10.36
C PRO A 30 3.68 3.80 -10.52
N VAL A 31 4.44 4.88 -10.74
CA VAL A 31 3.93 6.26 -10.75
C VAL A 31 2.80 6.45 -11.76
N GLU A 32 2.93 5.91 -12.98
CA GLU A 32 1.88 6.02 -14.00
C GLU A 32 0.58 5.33 -13.61
N ASP A 33 0.66 4.14 -12.99
CA ASP A 33 -0.52 3.41 -12.53
C ASP A 33 -1.23 4.21 -11.43
N VAL A 34 -0.48 4.80 -10.51
CA VAL A 34 -1.02 5.65 -9.43
C VAL A 34 -1.75 6.86 -10.01
N VAL A 35 -1.13 7.59 -10.95
CA VAL A 35 -1.77 8.76 -11.58
C VAL A 35 -3.03 8.38 -12.35
N LYS A 36 -3.01 7.27 -13.11
CA LYS A 36 -4.21 6.76 -13.81
C LYS A 36 -5.32 6.41 -12.84
N MET A 37 -4.95 5.82 -11.70
CA MET A 37 -5.87 5.38 -10.66
C MET A 37 -6.50 6.56 -9.91
N GLU A 38 -5.71 7.59 -9.55
CA GLU A 38 -6.21 8.83 -8.97
C GLU A 38 -7.18 9.54 -9.93
N LYS A 39 -6.83 9.62 -11.21
CA LYS A 39 -7.72 10.19 -12.22
C LYS A 39 -9.03 9.40 -12.36
N ALA A 40 -8.97 8.07 -12.32
CA ALA A 40 -10.15 7.21 -12.39
C ALA A 40 -11.04 7.33 -11.14
N ALA A 41 -10.45 7.50 -9.96
CA ALA A 41 -11.17 7.68 -8.70
C ALA A 41 -12.04 8.95 -8.70
N GLY A 42 -11.68 9.96 -9.49
CA GLY A 42 -12.37 11.24 -9.52
C GLY A 42 -12.22 12.02 -8.20
N PRO A 43 -12.97 13.13 -8.03
CA PRO A 43 -12.84 13.97 -6.85
C PRO A 43 -13.21 13.20 -5.58
N ALA A 44 -12.53 13.52 -4.49
CA ALA A 44 -12.85 12.98 -3.17
C ALA A 44 -14.16 13.61 -2.64
N GLY A 45 -14.78 12.98 -1.64
CA GLY A 45 -15.99 13.53 -1.02
C GLY A 45 -15.73 14.84 -0.26
N ALA A 46 -16.74 15.68 -0.10
CA ALA A 46 -16.61 17.00 0.53
C ALA A 46 -16.12 16.98 2.00
N PHE A 47 -16.16 15.81 2.64
CA PHE A 47 -15.80 15.62 4.05
C PHE A 47 -14.49 14.84 4.26
N THR A 48 -13.74 14.50 3.20
CA THR A 48 -12.43 13.83 3.35
C THR A 48 -11.28 14.80 3.18
N THR A 49 -10.24 14.65 4.00
CA THR A 49 -9.00 15.43 3.92
C THR A 49 -7.97 14.80 2.99
N LYS A 50 -8.00 13.47 2.86
CA LYS A 50 -7.15 12.69 1.96
C LYS A 50 -7.82 11.34 1.67
N GLU A 51 -7.72 10.90 0.43
CA GLU A 51 -8.23 9.60 -0.04
C GLU A 51 -7.06 8.77 -0.58
N ASN A 52 -6.94 7.52 -0.13
CA ASN A 52 -6.05 6.51 -0.68
C ASN A 52 -6.88 5.48 -1.47
N PHE A 53 -7.24 5.83 -2.71
CA PHE A 53 -7.99 4.94 -3.58
C PHE A 53 -7.10 3.79 -4.12
N PRO A 54 -7.60 2.53 -4.22
CA PRO A 54 -8.88 2.02 -3.75
C PRO A 54 -8.87 1.55 -2.29
N LYS A 55 -7.72 1.62 -1.61
CA LYS A 55 -7.48 1.03 -0.28
C LYS A 55 -8.49 1.45 0.78
N ASP A 56 -8.87 2.72 0.82
CA ASP A 56 -9.80 3.25 1.83
C ASP A 56 -11.22 2.65 1.74
N TYR A 57 -11.57 2.01 0.61
CA TYR A 57 -12.87 1.39 0.38
C TYR A 57 -12.94 -0.09 0.79
N PHE A 58 -11.87 -0.64 1.35
CA PHE A 58 -11.91 -1.98 1.93
C PHE A 58 -12.63 -1.93 3.29
N LEU A 59 -13.15 -3.06 3.75
CA LEU A 59 -13.76 -3.16 5.08
C LEU A 59 -12.68 -3.08 6.17
N ILE A 60 -11.49 -3.63 5.91
CA ILE A 60 -10.34 -3.61 6.82
C ILE A 60 -9.14 -2.95 6.12
N PRO A 61 -9.18 -1.63 5.87
CA PRO A 61 -8.22 -0.98 4.97
C PRO A 61 -6.84 -0.73 5.58
N LYS A 62 -6.75 -0.68 6.92
CA LYS A 62 -5.56 -0.25 7.66
C LYS A 62 -4.78 -1.39 8.34
N ASN A 63 -5.43 -2.52 8.59
CA ASN A 63 -4.87 -3.60 9.41
C ASN A 63 -4.52 -4.86 8.60
N LEU A 64 -4.67 -4.81 7.28
CA LEU A 64 -4.25 -5.89 6.38
C LEU A 64 -3.02 -5.46 5.57
N PRO A 65 -2.01 -6.34 5.40
CA PRO A 65 -0.80 -5.99 4.67
C PRO A 65 -1.04 -6.02 3.16
N TYR A 66 -0.44 -5.08 2.43
CA TYR A 66 -0.55 -4.98 0.97
C TYR A 66 0.66 -5.64 0.30
N LEU A 67 0.68 -6.98 0.29
CA LEU A 67 1.87 -7.76 -0.03
C LEU A 67 2.47 -7.45 -1.41
N VAL A 68 1.65 -7.24 -2.45
CA VAL A 68 2.15 -6.84 -3.78
C VAL A 68 3.04 -5.59 -3.71
N GLY A 69 2.62 -4.59 -2.93
CA GLY A 69 3.40 -3.37 -2.74
C GLY A 69 4.70 -3.64 -1.98
N MET A 70 4.59 -4.42 -0.90
CA MET A 70 5.71 -4.80 -0.05
C MET A 70 6.75 -5.64 -0.80
N THR A 71 6.33 -6.52 -1.71
CA THR A 71 7.24 -7.41 -2.45
C THR A 71 7.83 -6.76 -3.69
N LEU A 72 7.13 -5.82 -4.35
CA LEU A 72 7.59 -5.27 -5.63
C LEU A 72 8.17 -3.85 -5.54
N TYR A 73 7.62 -3.00 -4.67
CA TYR A 73 7.82 -1.56 -4.76
C TYR A 73 8.37 -0.94 -3.48
N ASP A 74 8.37 -1.68 -2.36
CA ASP A 74 9.03 -1.22 -1.13
C ASP A 74 10.54 -1.07 -1.37
N PRO A 75 11.19 0.01 -0.88
CA PRO A 75 12.64 0.20 -1.03
C PRO A 75 13.47 -1.01 -0.59
N SER A 76 13.03 -1.72 0.45
CA SER A 76 13.74 -2.88 1.00
C SER A 76 13.44 -4.19 0.25
N SER A 77 12.52 -4.16 -0.73
CA SER A 77 12.06 -5.38 -1.40
C SER A 77 13.15 -6.11 -2.20
N SER A 78 14.25 -5.45 -2.59
CA SER A 78 15.39 -6.16 -3.21
C SER A 78 15.99 -7.24 -2.32
N ASN A 79 15.86 -7.13 -0.99
CA ASN A 79 16.37 -8.13 -0.06
C ASN A 79 15.69 -9.50 -0.23
N LEU A 80 14.51 -9.52 -0.86
CA LEU A 80 13.80 -10.76 -1.16
C LEU A 80 14.46 -11.57 -2.26
N GLU A 81 15.34 -10.97 -3.07
CA GLU A 81 16.03 -11.62 -4.19
C GLU A 81 15.04 -12.42 -5.07
N LEU A 82 13.91 -11.80 -5.43
CA LEU A 82 12.86 -12.48 -6.17
C LEU A 82 13.38 -12.95 -7.54
N SER A 83 13.12 -14.21 -7.86
CA SER A 83 13.32 -14.72 -9.21
C SER A 83 12.41 -14.01 -10.21
N LYS A 84 12.79 -14.03 -11.49
CA LYS A 84 11.95 -13.48 -12.56
C LYS A 84 10.57 -14.14 -12.58
N GLU A 85 10.53 -15.46 -12.38
CA GLU A 85 9.31 -16.26 -12.32
C GLU A 85 8.39 -15.80 -11.18
N GLN A 86 8.94 -15.48 -10.01
CA GLN A 86 8.18 -14.93 -8.89
C GLN A 86 7.65 -13.52 -9.19
N ILE A 87 8.47 -12.65 -9.78
CA ILE A 87 8.05 -11.29 -10.17
C ILE A 87 6.88 -11.38 -11.17
N ASP A 88 7.01 -12.21 -12.20
CA ASP A 88 5.98 -12.39 -13.22
C ASP A 88 4.68 -12.97 -12.62
N ALA A 89 4.78 -13.92 -11.68
CA ALA A 89 3.63 -14.46 -10.96
C ALA A 89 2.92 -13.39 -10.12
N ILE A 90 3.66 -12.56 -9.39
CA ILE A 90 3.10 -11.47 -8.58
C ILE A 90 2.42 -10.42 -9.48
N LEU A 91 3.03 -10.06 -10.60
CA LEU A 91 2.44 -9.12 -11.57
C LEU A 91 1.15 -9.67 -12.18
N LYS A 92 1.09 -10.97 -12.46
CA LYS A 92 -0.15 -11.63 -12.92
C LYS A 92 -1.25 -11.55 -11.86
N ILE A 93 -0.94 -11.87 -10.59
CA ILE A 93 -1.87 -11.75 -9.47
C ILE A 93 -2.37 -10.30 -9.34
N LYS A 94 -1.45 -9.30 -9.40
CA LYS A 94 -1.80 -7.87 -9.38
C LYS A 94 -2.81 -7.55 -10.47
N LYS A 95 -2.55 -7.96 -11.71
CA LYS A 95 -3.42 -7.68 -12.87
C LYS A 95 -4.82 -8.28 -12.71
N GLU A 96 -4.90 -9.54 -12.30
CA GLU A 96 -6.18 -10.25 -12.13
C GLU A 96 -7.07 -9.59 -11.06
N LEU A 97 -6.48 -9.15 -9.95
CA LEU A 97 -7.24 -8.65 -8.80
C LEU A 97 -7.51 -7.14 -8.87
N MET A 98 -6.61 -6.37 -9.47
CA MET A 98 -6.69 -4.91 -9.47
C MET A 98 -7.90 -4.38 -10.25
N ALA A 99 -8.24 -4.98 -11.40
CA ALA A 99 -9.41 -4.55 -12.17
C ALA A 99 -10.71 -4.69 -11.34
N ASN A 100 -10.88 -5.84 -10.67
CA ASN A 100 -12.04 -6.11 -9.83
C ASN A 100 -12.09 -5.18 -8.61
N ALA A 101 -10.92 -4.91 -8.00
CA ALA A 101 -10.82 -4.01 -6.86
C ALA A 101 -11.20 -2.57 -7.22
N ILE A 102 -10.70 -2.06 -8.36
CA ILE A 102 -11.01 -0.72 -8.84
C ILE A 102 -12.51 -0.58 -9.12
N GLU A 103 -13.10 -1.54 -9.85
CA GLU A 103 -14.53 -1.51 -10.19
C GLU A 103 -15.42 -1.44 -8.94
N LYS A 104 -15.18 -2.33 -7.97
CA LYS A 104 -15.95 -2.35 -6.72
C LYS A 104 -15.71 -1.09 -5.88
N ALA A 105 -14.47 -0.62 -5.76
CA ALA A 105 -14.16 0.59 -5.00
C ALA A 105 -14.83 1.82 -5.61
N LEU A 106 -14.86 1.95 -6.94
CA LEU A 106 -15.62 3.01 -7.63
C LEU A 106 -17.12 2.92 -7.31
N LYS A 107 -17.70 1.72 -7.30
CA LYS A 107 -19.10 1.52 -6.95
C LYS A 107 -19.37 1.93 -5.50
N VAL A 108 -18.53 1.52 -4.55
CA VAL A 108 -18.65 1.93 -3.15
C VAL A 108 -18.56 3.45 -3.02
N LYS A 109 -17.52 4.07 -3.61
CA LYS A 109 -17.34 5.53 -3.61
C LYS A 109 -18.58 6.25 -4.11
N LYS A 110 -19.13 5.82 -5.25
CA LYS A 110 -20.33 6.41 -5.82
C LYS A 110 -21.52 6.32 -4.85
N LEU A 111 -21.75 5.16 -4.24
CA LEU A 111 -22.85 4.98 -3.28
C LEU A 111 -22.64 5.83 -2.01
N GLU A 112 -21.42 5.92 -1.50
CA GLU A 112 -21.09 6.78 -0.35
C GLU A 112 -21.36 8.25 -0.68
N LEU A 113 -20.94 8.74 -1.85
CA LEU A 113 -21.23 10.11 -2.31
C LEU A 113 -22.73 10.37 -2.48
N GLU A 114 -23.48 9.42 -3.04
CA GLU A 114 -24.94 9.52 -3.19
C GLU A 114 -25.66 9.59 -1.82
N VAL A 115 -25.20 8.80 -0.84
CA VAL A 115 -25.73 8.86 0.54
C VAL A 115 -25.49 10.24 1.14
N VAL A 116 -24.26 10.75 1.06
CA VAL A 116 -23.91 12.09 1.56
C VAL A 116 -24.73 13.17 0.86
N GLU A 117 -24.86 13.10 -0.47
CA GLU A 117 -25.65 14.06 -1.23
C GLU A 117 -27.10 14.09 -0.75
N LYS A 118 -27.71 12.92 -0.53
CA LYS A 118 -29.12 12.79 -0.14
C LYS A 118 -29.40 13.22 1.31
N ILE A 119 -28.52 12.88 2.26
CA ILE A 119 -28.80 13.10 3.69
C ILE A 119 -28.21 14.41 4.24
N ALA A 120 -27.12 14.90 3.65
CA ALA A 120 -26.34 16.01 4.22
C ALA A 120 -26.30 17.26 3.33
N ILE A 121 -26.36 17.12 1.99
CA ILE A 121 -26.23 18.25 1.06
C ILE A 121 -27.59 18.73 0.56
N LYS A 122 -28.46 17.81 0.15
CA LYS A 122 -29.82 18.16 -0.28
C LYS A 122 -30.68 18.46 0.94
N HIS A 123 -31.36 19.62 0.93
CA HIS A 123 -32.34 20.00 1.95
C HIS A 123 -33.68 19.24 1.85
N GLN A 124 -33.75 18.21 1.01
CA GLN A 124 -34.92 17.34 0.89
C GLN A 124 -34.92 16.40 2.10
N GLY A 125 -36.03 16.31 2.83
CA GLY A 125 -36.16 15.55 4.08
C GLY A 125 -36.12 14.02 3.91
N VAL A 126 -35.09 13.50 3.22
CA VAL A 126 -34.80 12.08 3.07
C VAL A 126 -34.64 11.48 4.46
N LYS A 127 -35.36 10.39 4.75
CA LYS A 127 -35.21 9.70 6.02
C LYS A 127 -34.01 8.76 5.94
N ALA A 128 -33.26 8.64 7.04
CA ALA A 128 -32.15 7.71 7.12
C ALA A 128 -32.56 6.26 6.77
N THR A 129 -33.79 5.86 7.13
CA THR A 129 -34.36 4.54 6.82
C THR A 129 -34.43 4.24 5.33
N ASP A 130 -34.60 5.26 4.49
CA ASP A 130 -34.68 5.10 3.04
C ASP A 130 -33.30 4.79 2.42
N LEU A 131 -32.23 4.96 3.19
CA LEU A 131 -30.84 4.75 2.77
C LEU A 131 -30.27 3.42 3.30
N HIS A 132 -30.97 2.71 4.19
CA HIS A 132 -30.45 1.47 4.80
C HIS A 132 -30.03 0.42 3.76
N ALA A 133 -30.84 0.21 2.71
CA ALA A 133 -30.48 -0.72 1.64
C ALA A 133 -29.19 -0.32 0.90
N THR A 134 -28.93 0.99 0.74
CA THR A 134 -27.68 1.48 0.16
C THR A 134 -26.49 1.23 1.09
N ILE A 135 -26.68 1.42 2.41
CA ILE A 135 -25.66 1.10 3.42
C ILE A 135 -25.33 -0.40 3.41
N ASP A 136 -26.34 -1.26 3.29
CA ASP A 136 -26.15 -2.72 3.22
C ASP A 136 -25.36 -3.13 1.97
N GLU A 137 -25.67 -2.53 0.81
CA GLU A 137 -24.90 -2.78 -0.43
C GLU A 137 -23.46 -2.27 -0.33
N ILE A 138 -23.24 -1.10 0.29
CA ILE A 138 -21.88 -0.61 0.60
C ILE A 138 -21.14 -1.65 1.45
N ALA A 139 -21.73 -2.08 2.56
CA ALA A 139 -21.12 -3.04 3.47
C ALA A 139 -20.76 -4.36 2.76
N LYS A 140 -21.68 -4.87 1.93
CA LYS A 140 -21.46 -6.07 1.10
C LYS A 140 -20.27 -5.91 0.16
N LEU A 141 -20.21 -4.81 -0.60
CA LEU A 141 -19.12 -4.56 -1.56
C LEU A 141 -17.77 -4.40 -0.86
N LYS A 142 -17.71 -3.70 0.28
CA LYS A 142 -16.48 -3.56 1.09
C LYS A 142 -16.03 -4.91 1.64
N ALA A 143 -16.97 -5.78 2.02
CA ALA A 143 -16.67 -7.13 2.47
C ALA A 143 -16.12 -8.00 1.33
N GLU A 144 -16.72 -7.94 0.13
CA GLU A 144 -16.22 -8.63 -1.07
C GLU A 144 -14.81 -8.17 -1.45
N LEU A 145 -14.55 -6.86 -1.45
CA LEU A 145 -13.22 -6.29 -1.65
C LEU A 145 -12.19 -6.86 -0.67
N THR A 146 -12.57 -6.95 0.61
CA THR A 146 -11.69 -7.46 1.65
C THR A 146 -11.41 -8.94 1.50
N LYS A 147 -12.41 -9.75 1.12
CA LYS A 147 -12.21 -11.17 0.79
C LYS A 147 -11.23 -11.35 -0.37
N ASN A 148 -11.36 -10.56 -1.43
CA ASN A 148 -10.40 -10.57 -2.54
C ASN A 148 -8.98 -10.16 -2.09
N HIS A 149 -8.85 -9.26 -1.10
CA HIS A 149 -7.56 -8.95 -0.49
C HIS A 149 -6.97 -10.18 0.20
N LEU A 150 -7.76 -10.89 0.99
CA LEU A 150 -7.31 -12.11 1.67
C LEU A 150 -6.83 -13.16 0.66
N ASP A 151 -7.54 -13.33 -0.46
CA ASP A 151 -7.10 -14.20 -1.56
C ASP A 151 -5.79 -13.72 -2.19
N CYS A 152 -5.60 -12.41 -2.33
CA CYS A 152 -4.33 -11.82 -2.78
C CYS A 152 -3.19 -12.19 -1.82
N ILE A 153 -3.41 -12.02 -0.51
CA ILE A 153 -2.41 -12.36 0.52
C ILE A 153 -2.03 -13.84 0.41
N GLU A 154 -3.01 -14.73 0.31
CA GLU A 154 -2.77 -16.17 0.18
C GLU A 154 -1.95 -16.50 -1.08
N LYS A 155 -2.35 -15.95 -2.24
CA LYS A 155 -1.65 -16.18 -3.51
C LYS A 155 -0.22 -15.66 -3.48
N ILE A 156 0.04 -14.49 -2.89
CA ILE A 156 1.40 -13.95 -2.78
C ILE A 156 2.25 -14.80 -1.83
N LYS A 157 1.68 -15.24 -0.70
CA LYS A 157 2.38 -16.17 0.22
C LYS A 157 2.79 -17.46 -0.46
N ALA A 158 2.00 -17.98 -1.38
CA ALA A 158 2.31 -19.19 -2.13
C ALA A 158 3.43 -19.00 -3.18
N VAL A 159 3.69 -17.77 -3.62
CA VAL A 159 4.79 -17.45 -4.56
C VAL A 159 6.12 -17.29 -3.84
N LEU A 160 6.12 -16.81 -2.59
CA LEU A 160 7.31 -16.61 -1.80
C LEU A 160 7.77 -17.90 -1.12
N THR A 161 9.09 -18.06 -0.98
CA THR A 161 9.63 -19.05 -0.04
C THR A 161 9.36 -18.61 1.40
N PRO A 162 9.36 -19.54 2.38
CA PRO A 162 9.21 -19.17 3.79
C PRO A 162 10.21 -18.10 4.24
N LYS A 163 11.48 -18.22 3.83
CA LYS A 163 12.53 -17.25 4.13
C LYS A 163 12.24 -15.86 3.53
N GLN A 164 11.79 -15.80 2.27
CA GLN A 164 11.41 -14.52 1.65
C GLN A 164 10.20 -13.90 2.34
N PHE A 165 9.24 -14.70 2.77
CA PHE A 165 8.09 -14.19 3.52
C PHE A 165 8.51 -13.62 4.87
N GLU A 166 9.39 -14.30 5.61
CA GLU A 166 9.96 -13.79 6.87
C GLU A 166 10.73 -12.48 6.67
N GLU A 167 11.65 -12.42 5.70
CA GLU A 167 12.39 -11.20 5.36
C GLU A 167 11.45 -10.04 4.99
N MET A 168 10.36 -10.33 4.26
CA MET A 168 9.34 -9.33 3.93
C MET A 168 8.62 -8.81 5.17
N LEU A 169 8.34 -9.67 6.16
CA LEU A 169 7.73 -9.25 7.42
C LEU A 169 8.68 -8.41 8.26
N ASP A 170 9.99 -8.66 8.21
CA ASP A 170 10.97 -7.88 8.96
C ASP A 170 10.94 -6.41 8.53
N TYR A 171 11.10 -6.09 7.24
CA TYR A 171 10.99 -4.68 6.82
C TYR A 171 9.53 -4.18 6.78
N GLY A 172 8.55 -5.07 6.68
CA GLY A 172 7.14 -4.75 6.55
C GLY A 172 6.44 -4.42 7.88
N ILE A 173 6.84 -5.07 8.98
CA ILE A 173 6.25 -4.95 10.31
C ILE A 173 7.14 -4.12 11.24
N VAL A 174 8.48 -4.18 11.12
CA VAL A 174 9.37 -3.37 11.98
C VAL A 174 9.17 -1.86 11.74
N ASN A 175 8.59 -1.47 10.60
CA ASN A 175 8.16 -0.10 10.33
C ASN A 175 6.70 0.22 10.77
N MET A 176 6.00 -0.72 11.43
CA MET A 176 4.62 -0.55 11.90
C MET A 176 4.49 -0.30 13.42
N PHE A 177 5.58 -0.38 14.20
CA PHE A 177 5.65 -0.06 15.64
C PHE A 177 6.83 0.87 15.93
#